data_AF-G5LPU0-F1
#
_entry.id   AF-G5LPU0-F1
#
_cell.length_a   1.000
_cell.length_b   1.000
_cell.length_c   1.000
_cell.angle_alpha   90.00
_cell.angle_beta   90.00
_cell.angle_gamma   90.00
#
_symmetry.space_group_name_H-M   'P 1'
#
loop_
_entity.id
_entity.type
_entity.pdbx_description
1 polymer ?
#
loop_
_entity_poly.entity_id
_entity_poly.type
_entity_poly.pdbx_seq_one_letter_code
_entity_poly.pdbx_strand_id
1 'polypeptide(L)' 'MPNPAAVYCEQQGGTLMPVQTPQGVRSDCKLPNGEIIDEWTLWHREHPDTKK' A
#
# COMPACT_ATOMS: atom_id res chain seq x y z
N MET A 1 -4.98 -0.69 15.88
CA MET A 1 -4.79 -1.77 14.89
C MET A 1 -3.93 -1.22 13.76
N PRO A 2 -2.93 -1.96 13.26
CA PRO A 2 -2.12 -1.49 12.14
C PRO A 2 -2.97 -1.45 10.86
N ASN A 3 -2.66 -0.51 9.97
CA ASN A 3 -3.30 -0.45 8.66
C ASN A 3 -2.95 -1.73 7.86
N PRO A 4 -3.94 -2.50 7.37
CA PRO A 4 -3.68 -3.75 6.67
C PRO A 4 -2.87 -3.55 5.38
N ALA A 5 -3.07 -2.45 4.66
CA ALA A 5 -2.30 -2.12 3.46
C ALA A 5 -0.83 -1.84 3.80
N ALA A 6 -0.59 -1.10 4.89
CA ALA A 6 0.74 -0.83 5.42
C ALA A 6 1.48 -2.12 5.80
N VAL A 7 0.84 -3.00 6.56
CA VAL A 7 1.41 -4.31 6.93
C VAL A 7 1.71 -5.15 5.70
N TYR A 8 0.81 -5.13 4.72
CA TYR A 8 1.00 -5.90 3.50
C TYR A 8 2.20 -5.39 2.68
N CYS A 9 2.40 -4.07 2.58
CA CYS A 9 3.59 -3.51 1.95
C CYS A 9 4.88 -4.05 2.59
N GLU A 10 4.97 -4.05 3.92
CA GLU A 10 6.14 -4.57 4.65
C GLU A 10 6.31 -6.09 4.42
N GLN A 11 5.23 -6.86 4.37
CA GLN A 11 5.25 -8.30 4.07
C GLN A 11 5.77 -8.61 2.66
N GLN A 12 5.55 -7.71 1.69
CA GLN A 12 6.12 -7.82 0.34
C GLN A 12 7.60 -7.37 0.27
N GLY A 13 8.22 -7.08 1.42
CA GLY A 13 9.58 -6.53 1.50
C GLY A 13 9.66 -5.06 1.05
N GLY A 14 8.51 -4.39 0.93
CA GLY A 14 8.43 -2.99 0.55
C GLY A 14 8.70 -2.04 1.71
N THR A 15 8.89 -0.76 1.38
CA THR A 15 9.02 0.33 2.34
C THR A 15 7.89 1.32 2.14
N LEU A 16 7.23 1.73 3.22
CA LEU A 16 6.19 2.75 3.20
C LEU A 16 6.79 4.14 3.02
N MET A 17 6.22 4.91 2.11
CA MET A 17 6.62 6.27 1.80
C MET A 17 5.42 7.21 2.00
N PRO A 18 5.49 8.17 2.94
CA PRO A 18 4.42 9.14 3.10
C PRO A 18 4.40 10.10 1.90
N VAL A 19 3.21 10.29 1.32
CA VAL A 19 2.97 11.17 0.18
C VAL A 19 1.96 12.24 0.59
N GLN A 20 2.39 13.50 0.51
CA GLN A 20 1.53 14.65 0.75
C GLN A 20 0.61 14.87 -0.46
N THR A 21 -0.69 14.93 -0.23
CA THR A 21 -1.72 15.23 -1.22
C THR A 21 -2.55 16.43 -0.76
N PRO A 22 -3.30 17.09 -1.67
CA PRO A 22 -4.25 18.13 -1.27
C PRO A 22 -5.32 17.64 -0.29
N GLN A 23 -5.57 16.32 -0.24
CA GLN A 23 -6.57 15.69 0.62
C GLN A 23 -6.00 15.19 1.96
N GLY A 24 -4.68 15.24 2.16
CA GLY A 24 -4.03 14.77 3.39
C GLY A 24 -2.68 14.11 3.12
N VAL A 25 -2.33 13.11 3.94
CA VAL A 25 -1.17 12.23 3.71
C VAL A 25 -1.70 10.84 3.40
N ARG A 26 -1.21 10.23 2.33
CA ARG A 26 -1.36 8.80 2.07
C ARG A 26 0.00 8.12 2.13
N SER A 27 0.04 6.79 2.13
CA SER A 27 1.30 6.06 1.98
C SER A 27 1.35 5.33 0.65
N ASP A 28 2.46 5.49 -0.07
CA ASP A 28 2.80 4.63 -1.20
C ASP A 28 3.75 3.52 -0.70
N CYS A 29 3.70 2.35 -1.32
CA CYS A 29 4.61 1.24 -1.09
C CYS A 29 5.69 1.22 -2.17
N LYS A 30 6.96 1.30 -1.76
CA LYS A 30 8.12 1.06 -2.64
C LYS A 30 8.56 -0.39 -2.51
N LEU A 31 8.36 -1.18 -3.55
CA LEU A 31 8.69 -2.60 -3.60
C LEU A 31 10.17 -2.85 -3.98
N PRO A 32 10.73 -4.04 -3.66
CA PRO A 32 12.13 -4.38 -3.97
C PRO A 32 12.47 -4.37 -5.47
N ASN A 33 11.48 -4.60 -6.33
CA ASN A 33 11.62 -4.51 -7.79
C ASN A 33 11.72 -3.06 -8.30
N GLY A 34 11.61 -2.07 -7.42
CA GLY A 34 11.63 -0.64 -7.76
C GLY A 34 10.26 -0.04 -8.07
N GLU A 35 9.20 -0.85 -8.10
CA GLU A 35 7.82 -0.38 -8.28
C GLU A 35 7.40 0.49 -7.09
N ILE A 36 6.72 1.60 -7.38
CA ILE A 36 6.08 2.45 -6.38
C ILE A 36 4.59 2.46 -6.70
N ILE A 37 3.78 2.05 -5.74
CA ILE A 37 2.33 1.87 -5.90
C ILE A 37 1.62 2.34 -4.63
N ASP A 38 0.43 2.92 -4.74
CA ASP A 38 -0.40 3.26 -3.58
C ASP A 38 -0.66 2.01 -2.71
N GLU A 39 -0.57 2.16 -1.38
CA GLU A 39 -0.62 1.02 -0.46
C GLU A 39 -1.94 0.22 -0.56
N TRP A 40 -3.07 0.92 -0.75
CA TRP A 40 -4.38 0.32 -0.88
C TRP A 40 -4.57 -0.33 -2.24
N THR A 41 -4.01 0.27 -3.28
CA THR A 41 -4.00 -0.31 -4.62
C THR A 41 -3.26 -1.66 -4.63
N LEU A 42 -2.10 -1.73 -3.97
CA LEU A 42 -1.37 -2.99 -3.78
C LEU A 42 -2.20 -4.01 -2.98
N TRP A 43 -2.80 -3.57 -1.88
CA TRP A 43 -3.59 -4.45 -1.01
C TRP A 43 -4.80 -5.07 -1.74
N HIS A 44 -5.60 -4.25 -2.44
CA HIS A 44 -6.79 -4.72 -3.16
C HIS A 44 -6.47 -5.60 -4.38
N ARG A 45 -5.28 -5.48 -4.98
CA ARG A 45 -4.86 -6.35 -6.10
C ARG A 45 -4.84 -7.82 -5.67
N GLU A 46 -4.39 -8.07 -4.44
CA GLU A 46 -4.15 -9.41 -3.88
C GLU A 46 -5.25 -9.82 -2.89
N HIS A 47 -6.03 -8.86 -2.41
CA HIS A 47 -7.23 -9.03 -1.61
C HIS A 47 -8.44 -8.45 -2.35
N PRO A 48 -8.80 -8.98 -3.54
CA PRO A 48 -9.97 -8.52 -4.24
C PRO A 48 -11.18 -8.70 -3.32
N ASP A 49 -11.93 -7.61 -3.08
CA ASP A 49 -13.18 -7.67 -2.34
C ASP A 49 -14.10 -8.68 -3.05
N THR A 50 -14.23 -9.87 -2.48
CA THR A 50 -15.22 -10.85 -2.91
C THR A 50 -16.60 -10.39 -2.45
N LYS A 51 -17.08 -9.27 -2.98
CA LYS A 51 -18.50 -8.93 -2.94
C LYS A 51 -19.10 -9.31 -4.29
N LYS A 52 -19.56 -10.55 -4.35
CA LYS A 52 -20.60 -10.99 -5.29
C LYS A 52 -21.96 -10.56 -4.77
#